data_AF-X0RHV3-F1
#
_entry.id   AF-X0RHV3-F1
#
_cell.length_a   1.000
_cell.length_b   1.000
_cell.length_c   1.000
_cell.angle_alpha   90.00
_cell.angle_beta   90.00
_cell.angle_gamma   90.00
#
_symmetry.space_group_name_H-M   'P 1'
#
loop_
_entity.id
_entity.type
_entity.pdbx_description
1 polymer ?
#
loop_
_entity_poly.entity_id
_entity_poly.type
_entity_poly.pdbx_seq_one_letter_code
_entity_poly.pdbx_strand_id
1 'polypeptide(L)' 'MSNTEQLLQNAYKKKEQITELEQQVINLKDELRIVNDKIFKTCSHEWIRDSWANFDDICKYYCKKCLLWKDGSSYT' A
#
# COMPACT_ATOMS: atom_id res chain seq x y z
N MET A 1 35.80 -23.76 6.90
CA MET A 1 34.85 -22.72 7.30
C MET A 1 34.08 -23.24 8.51
N SER A 2 34.02 -22.48 9.59
CA SER A 2 33.26 -22.86 10.79
C SER A 2 31.75 -22.76 10.54
N ASN A 3 30.95 -23.53 11.27
CA ASN A 3 29.48 -23.47 11.20
C ASN A 3 28.96 -22.04 11.45
N THR A 4 29.61 -21.32 12.37
CA THR A 4 29.29 -19.93 12.70
C THR A 4 29.52 -18.98 11.53
N GLU A 5 30.58 -19.17 10.75
CA GLU A 5 30.87 -18.35 9.56
C GLU A 5 29.80 -18.52 8.47
N GLN A 6 29.31 -19.75 8.28
CA GLN A 6 28.24 -20.03 7.32
C GLN A 6 26.91 -19.39 7.75
N LEU A 7 26.58 -19.47 9.04
CA LEU A 7 25.38 -18.80 9.58
C LEU A 7 25.46 -17.28 9.45
N LEU A 8 26.64 -16.68 9.68
CA LEU A 8 26.86 -15.25 9.49
C LEU A 8 26.67 -14.85 8.02
N GLN A 9 27.28 -15.56 7.08
CA GLN A 9 27.10 -15.30 5.64
C GLN A 9 25.64 -15.40 5.21
N ASN A 10 24.91 -16.41 5.69
CA ASN A 10 23.49 -16.56 5.40
C ASN A 10 22.65 -15.43 5.99
N ALA A 11 22.98 -14.98 7.21
CA ALA A 11 22.30 -13.85 7.83
C ALA A 11 22.53 -12.55 7.04
N TYR A 12 23.74 -12.31 6.54
CA TYR A 12 24.03 -11.16 5.68
C TYR A 12 23.23 -11.19 4.39
N LYS A 13 23.22 -12.33 3.68
CA LYS A 13 22.41 -12.51 2.45
C LYS A 13 20.93 -12.25 2.70
N LYS A 14 20.38 -12.75 3.82
CA LYS A 14 18.97 -12.51 4.17
C LYS A 14 18.69 -11.04 4.46
N LYS A 15 19.61 -10.32 5.11
CA LYS A 15 19.46 -8.88 5.34
C LYS A 15 19.47 -8.09 4.04
N GLU A 16 20.36 -8.43 3.12
CA GLU A 16 20.40 -7.83 1.78
C GLU A 16 19.09 -8.06 1.01
N GLN A 17 18.59 -9.30 1.01
CA GLN A 17 17.28 -9.63 0.44
C GLN A 17 16.13 -8.85 1.06
N ILE A 18 16.14 -8.65 2.38
CA ILE A 18 15.12 -7.84 3.07
C ILE A 18 15.17 -6.40 2.54
N THR A 19 16.35 -5.79 2.49
CA THR A 19 16.51 -4.42 1.99
C THR A 19 16.01 -4.28 0.54
N GLU A 20 16.33 -5.26 -0.33
CA GLU A 20 15.85 -5.27 -1.72
C GLU A 20 14.33 -5.37 -1.80
N LEU A 21 13.72 -6.27 -1.02
CA LEU A 21 12.27 -6.45 -0.99
C LEU A 21 11.55 -5.22 -0.42
N GLU A 22 12.09 -4.59 0.61
CA GLU A 22 11.57 -3.34 1.17
C GLU A 22 11.56 -2.23 0.11
N GLN A 23 12.64 -2.10 -0.66
CA GLN A 23 12.70 -1.13 -1.76
C GLN A 23 11.68 -1.45 -2.86
N GLN A 24 11.48 -2.72 -3.20
CA GLN A 24 10.44 -3.13 -4.16
C GLN A 24 9.04 -2.78 -3.65
N VAL A 25 8.76 -2.99 -2.37
CA VAL A 25 7.49 -2.61 -1.74
C VAL A 25 7.27 -1.10 -1.83
N ILE A 26 8.30 -0.29 -1.58
CA ILE A 26 8.22 1.17 -1.72
C ILE A 26 7.87 1.55 -3.16
N ASN A 27 8.59 1.01 -4.14
CA ASN A 27 8.35 1.30 -5.55
C ASN A 27 6.94 0.91 -6.00
N LEU A 28 6.47 -0.28 -5.61
CA LEU A 28 5.13 -0.75 -5.93
C LEU A 28 4.05 0.11 -5.27
N LYS A 29 4.27 0.62 -4.05
CA LYS A 29 3.36 1.57 -3.41
C LYS A 29 3.27 2.89 -4.17
N ASP A 30 4.40 3.40 -4.67
CA ASP A 30 4.42 4.61 -5.49
C ASP A 30 3.71 4.43 -6.83
N GLU A 31 3.94 3.31 -7.51
CA GLU A 31 3.22 2.95 -8.74
C GLU A 31 1.71 2.83 -8.50
N LEU A 32 1.32 2.16 -7.41
CA LEU A 32 -0.08 2.01 -7.02
C LEU A 32 -0.73 3.37 -6.75
N ARG A 33 -0.03 4.30 -6.08
CA ARG A 33 -0.51 5.67 -5.88
C ARG A 33 -0.77 6.38 -7.21
N ILE A 34 0.17 6.30 -8.16
CA ILE A 34 0.01 6.90 -9.50
C ILE A 34 -1.19 6.33 -10.24
N VAL A 35 -1.40 5.01 -10.15
CA VAL A 35 -2.56 4.33 -10.75
C VAL A 35 -3.85 4.79 -10.08
N ASN A 36 -3.89 4.82 -8.75
CA ASN A 36 -5.05 5.28 -7.99
C ASN A 36 -5.40 6.73 -8.31
N ASP A 37 -4.42 7.62 -8.45
CA ASP A 37 -4.64 9.01 -8.87
C ASP A 37 -5.30 9.10 -10.25
N LYS A 38 -4.87 8.25 -11.20
CA LYS A 38 -5.46 8.19 -12.54
C LYS A 38 -6.88 7.65 -12.49
N ILE A 39 -7.12 6.58 -11.73
CA ILE A 39 -8.47 6.03 -11.51
C ILE A 39 -9.36 7.09 -10.87
N PHE A 40 -8.87 7.81 -9.86
CA PHE A 40 -9.63 8.86 -9.19
C PHE A 40 -10.04 9.97 -10.15
N LYS A 41 -9.16 10.37 -11.07
CA LYS A 41 -9.47 11.42 -12.05
C LYS A 41 -10.41 10.96 -13.17
N THR A 42 -10.46 9.66 -13.46
CA THR A 42 -11.20 9.13 -14.63
C THR A 42 -12.48 8.40 -14.25
N CYS A 43 -12.60 7.92 -13.02
CA CYS A 43 -13.79 7.23 -12.54
C CYS A 43 -14.96 8.21 -12.41
N SER A 44 -16.11 7.86 -13.00
CA SER A 44 -17.39 8.52 -12.69
C SER A 44 -17.87 8.04 -11.33
N HIS A 45 -17.31 8.64 -10.28
CA HIS A 45 -17.46 8.21 -8.90
C HIS A 45 -18.91 8.12 -8.46
N GLU A 46 -19.19 7.09 -7.66
CA GLU A 46 -20.46 6.94 -6.99
C GLU A 46 -20.19 6.69 -5.50
N TRP A 47 -20.27 7.78 -4.74
CA TRP A 47 -19.91 7.81 -3.33
C TRP A 47 -21.01 7.18 -2.48
N ILE A 48 -20.63 6.18 -1.69
CA ILE A 48 -21.49 5.56 -0.69
C ILE A 48 -20.86 5.72 0.68
N ARG A 49 -21.69 5.86 1.72
CA ARG A 49 -21.21 5.95 3.10
C ARG A 49 -20.81 4.56 3.58
N ASP A 50 -19.63 4.43 4.16
CA ASP A 50 -19.26 3.24 4.92
C ASP A 50 -20.20 3.12 6.14
N SER A 51 -20.86 1.97 6.25
CA SER A 51 -21.76 1.66 7.36
C SER A 51 -21.02 1.53 8.68
N TRP A 52 -19.73 1.21 8.64
CA TRP A 52 -18.89 0.99 9.82
C TRP A 52 -18.19 2.27 10.29
N ALA A 53 -18.22 3.34 9.51
CA ALA A 53 -17.59 4.61 9.88
C ALA A 53 -18.42 5.35 10.94
N ASN A 54 -17.73 5.84 11.97
CA ASN A 54 -18.28 6.67 13.04
C ASN A 54 -18.84 7.99 12.50
N PHE A 55 -19.54 8.73 13.34
CA PHE A 55 -20.11 10.02 12.95
C PHE A 55 -19.05 11.11 12.72
N ASP A 56 -17.86 10.98 13.28
CA ASP A 56 -16.75 11.96 13.25
C ASP A 56 -15.59 11.58 12.32
N ASP A 57 -15.54 10.34 11.80
CA ASP A 57 -14.50 9.89 10.87
C ASP A 57 -14.33 10.80 9.64
N ILE A 58 -13.09 11.02 9.21
CA ILE A 58 -12.80 11.85 8.03
C ILE A 58 -13.15 11.07 6.74
N CYS A 59 -12.85 9.77 6.72
CA CYS A 59 -13.05 8.89 5.57
C CYS A 59 -14.34 8.07 5.72
N LYS A 60 -15.49 8.73 5.57
CA LYS A 60 -16.82 8.04 5.66
C LYS A 60 -17.39 7.62 4.33
N TYR A 61 -16.84 8.13 3.23
CA TYR A 61 -17.40 7.92 1.89
C TYR A 61 -16.34 7.34 0.98
N TYR A 62 -16.67 6.20 0.36
CA TYR A 62 -15.84 5.58 -0.68
C TYR A 62 -16.66 5.39 -1.95
N CYS A 63 -15.97 5.30 -3.07
CA CYS A 63 -16.61 5.06 -4.35
C CYS A 63 -16.94 3.57 -4.47
N LYS A 64 -18.21 3.21 -4.69
CA LYS A 64 -18.61 1.79 -4.80
C LYS A 64 -17.99 1.06 -6.01
N LYS A 65 -17.44 1.81 -6.98
CA LYS A 65 -16.88 1.29 -8.23
C LYS A 65 -15.38 1.06 -8.12
N CYS A 66 -14.62 2.09 -7.74
CA CYS A 66 -13.16 2.02 -7.66
C CYS A 66 -12.62 1.82 -6.24
N LEU A 67 -13.50 1.82 -5.23
CA LEU A 67 -13.18 1.60 -3.81
C LEU A 67 -12.21 2.63 -3.20
N LEU A 68 -11.89 3.71 -3.92
CA LEU A 68 -11.12 4.82 -3.39
C LEU A 68 -11.99 5.67 -2.47
N TRP A 69 -11.38 6.24 -1.43
CA TRP A 69 -12.05 7.16 -0.52
C TRP A 69 -12.22 8.53 -1.17
N LYS A 70 -13.26 9.25 -0.75
CA LYS A 70 -13.63 10.56 -1.32
C LYS A 70 -12.56 11.63 -1.16
N ASP A 71 -11.76 11.52 -0.11
CA ASP A 71 -10.62 12.41 0.15
C ASP A 71 -9.40 12.12 -0.75
N GLY A 72 -9.48 11.09 -1.61
CA GLY A 72 -8.39 10.67 -2.48
C GLY A 72 -7.34 9.83 -1.76
N SER A 73 -7.55 9.48 -0.49
CA SER A 73 -6.68 8.52 0.20
C SER A 73 -6.97 7.11 -0.33
N SER A 74 -5.94 6.39 -0.75
CA SER A 74 -6.03 4.95 -0.97
C SER A 74 -5.90 4.23 0.37
N TYR A 75 -6.70 3.19 0.60
CA TYR A 75 -6.53 2.30 1.74
C TYR A 75 -5.09 1.76 1.77
N THR A 76 -4.33 2.09 2.81
CA THR A 76 -3.02 1.49 3.14
C THR A 76 -3.12 0.82 4.49
#